data_AF-A0A5J9W693-F1
#
_entry.id   AF-A0A5J9W693-F1
#
_cell.length_a   1.000
_cell.length_b   1.000
_cell.length_c   1.000
_cell.angle_alpha   90.00
_cell.angle_beta   90.00
_cell.angle_gamma   90.00
#
_symmetry.space_group_name_H-M   'P 1'
#
loop_
_entity.id
_entity.type
_entity.pdbx_description
1 polymer ?
#
loop_
_entity_poly.entity_id
_entity_poly.type
_entity_poly.pdbx_seq_one_letter_code
_entity_poly.pdbx_strand_id
1 'polypeptide(L)'
;MDLAASGRNYALHKSFKNAIKCLLTACSREDVKRAFPSFTDGERERLYRLLNNVFISMHANLEEGFDELCQEGQVATALDKIGDFVEEQSLDVLSSDNNSFEEVEQKMLRLKKDGIEYLAGSLKKVEESNNDMKARIELLKKEEDLTAARDLVNKVTQWNSACRNNNDV
;
A
#
# COMPACT_ATOMS: atom_id res chain seq x y z
N MET A 1 -1.62 -18.29 31.85
CA MET A 1 -0.57 -18.92 31.04
C MET A 1 -1.11 -18.98 29.63
N ASP A 2 -0.49 -18.24 28.74
CA ASP A 2 -1.00 -17.99 27.40
C ASP A 2 -0.99 -19.25 26.55
N LEU A 3 -2.14 -19.63 26.00
CA LEU A 3 -2.34 -20.93 25.34
C LEU A 3 -1.95 -20.88 23.85
N ALA A 4 -1.83 -19.67 23.28
CA ALA A 4 -1.65 -19.47 21.84
C ALA A 4 -0.18 -19.59 21.37
N ALA A 5 0.78 -19.08 22.16
CA ALA A 5 2.22 -19.17 21.86
C ALA A 5 2.72 -20.63 21.97
N SER A 6 2.33 -21.33 23.04
CA SER A 6 2.67 -22.74 23.26
C SER A 6 2.09 -23.69 22.19
N GLY A 7 0.96 -23.31 21.56
CA GLY A 7 0.25 -24.16 20.61
C GLY A 7 0.98 -24.44 19.30
N ARG A 8 1.69 -23.45 18.73
CA ARG A 8 2.35 -23.60 17.42
C ARG A 8 3.55 -24.53 17.49
N ASN A 9 4.41 -24.35 18.48
CA ASN A 9 5.56 -25.23 18.69
C ASN A 9 5.12 -26.66 19.04
N TYR A 10 4.09 -26.81 19.88
CA TYR A 10 3.51 -28.11 20.17
C TYR A 10 2.92 -28.79 18.92
N ALA A 11 2.21 -28.04 18.07
CA ALA A 11 1.64 -28.55 16.83
C ALA A 11 2.73 -29.02 15.85
N LEU A 12 3.84 -28.29 15.76
CA LEU A 12 5.01 -28.69 14.96
C LEU A 12 5.57 -30.04 15.43
N HIS A 13 5.90 -30.15 16.72
CA HIS A 13 6.46 -31.38 17.29
C HIS A 13 5.49 -32.55 17.15
N LYS A 14 4.21 -32.32 17.42
CA LYS A 14 3.16 -33.35 17.26
C LYS A 14 3.06 -33.82 15.82
N SER A 15 3.12 -32.90 14.86
CA SER A 15 3.04 -33.22 13.43
C SER A 15 4.25 -34.02 12.98
N PHE A 16 5.45 -33.60 13.38
CA PHE A 16 6.68 -34.33 13.08
C PHE A 16 6.66 -35.76 13.65
N LYS A 17 6.37 -35.91 14.95
CA LYS A 17 6.25 -37.23 15.61
C LYS A 17 5.23 -38.12 14.93
N ASN A 18 4.12 -37.56 14.45
CA ASN A 18 3.14 -38.34 13.70
C ASN A 18 3.64 -38.73 12.31
N ALA A 19 4.39 -37.87 11.63
CA ALA A 19 4.92 -38.16 10.29
C ALA A 19 5.92 -39.32 10.33
N ILE A 20 6.82 -39.34 11.32
CA ILE A 20 7.88 -40.36 11.42
C ILE A 20 7.39 -41.72 11.94
N LYS A 21 6.21 -41.80 12.58
CA LYS A 21 5.62 -43.08 13.01
C LYS A 21 5.47 -44.10 11.89
N CYS A 22 5.34 -43.64 10.64
CA CYS A 22 5.26 -44.53 9.50
C CYS A 22 6.48 -45.47 9.36
N LEU A 23 7.66 -45.08 9.87
CA LEU A 23 8.87 -45.90 9.88
C LEU A 23 8.66 -47.22 10.64
N LEU A 24 7.90 -47.19 11.74
CA LEU A 24 7.62 -48.36 12.57
C LEU A 24 6.71 -49.37 11.86
N THR A 25 6.08 -48.96 10.75
CA THR A 25 5.17 -49.76 9.94
C THR A 25 5.62 -49.88 8.48
N ALA A 26 6.84 -49.42 8.15
CA ALA A 26 7.29 -49.28 6.77
C ALA A 26 7.58 -50.61 6.06
N CYS A 27 7.79 -51.69 6.82
CA CYS A 27 8.09 -53.01 6.28
C CYS A 27 7.28 -54.08 7.02
N SER A 28 6.51 -54.86 6.27
CA SER A 28 5.83 -56.04 6.79
C SER A 28 6.70 -57.31 6.64
N ARG A 29 6.28 -58.39 7.28
CA ARG A 29 6.92 -59.72 7.12
C ARG A 29 6.77 -60.22 5.68
N GLU A 30 5.67 -59.86 5.04
CA GLU A 30 5.30 -60.23 3.67
C GLU A 30 6.18 -59.52 2.65
N ASP A 31 6.60 -58.29 2.94
CA ASP A 31 7.60 -57.57 2.14
C ASP A 31 8.96 -58.28 2.20
N VAL A 32 9.37 -58.75 3.37
CA VAL A 32 10.61 -59.55 3.52
C VAL A 32 10.50 -60.89 2.78
N LYS A 33 9.35 -61.57 2.87
CA LYS A 33 9.10 -62.82 2.11
C LYS A 33 9.20 -62.60 0.61
N ARG A 34 8.64 -61.49 0.11
CA ARG A 34 8.66 -61.13 -1.31
C ARG A 34 10.05 -60.74 -1.79
N ALA A 35 10.79 -59.99 -0.99
CA ALA A 35 12.13 -59.51 -1.33
C ALA A 35 13.20 -60.61 -1.24
N PHE A 36 13.03 -61.58 -0.34
CA PHE A 36 14.00 -62.66 -0.08
C PHE A 36 13.35 -64.05 -0.23
N PRO A 37 12.94 -64.44 -1.45
CA PRO A 37 12.27 -65.72 -1.69
C PRO A 37 13.20 -66.93 -1.50
N SER A 38 14.50 -66.76 -1.74
CA SER A 38 15.51 -67.83 -1.60
C SER A 38 15.85 -68.17 -0.15
N PHE A 39 15.51 -67.30 0.80
CA PHE A 39 15.82 -67.51 2.21
C PHE A 39 14.87 -68.55 2.81
N THR A 40 15.29 -69.19 3.89
CA THR A 40 14.40 -69.99 4.73
C THR A 40 13.49 -69.09 5.57
N ASP A 41 12.41 -69.66 6.13
CA ASP A 41 11.54 -68.92 7.05
C ASP A 41 12.29 -68.41 8.28
N GLY A 42 13.25 -69.19 8.79
CA GLY A 42 14.09 -68.78 9.93
C GLY A 42 14.99 -67.59 9.62
N GLU A 43 15.58 -67.55 8.43
CA GLU A 43 16.43 -66.43 7.99
C GLU A 43 15.61 -65.17 7.75
N ARG A 44 14.45 -65.29 7.10
CA ARG A 44 13.52 -64.17 6.91
C ARG A 44 13.03 -63.60 8.24
N GLU A 45 12.73 -64.45 9.21
CA GLU A 45 12.32 -64.01 10.54
C GLU A 45 13.41 -63.23 11.27
N ARG A 46 14.65 -63.72 11.21
CA ARG A 46 15.81 -63.02 11.79
C ARG A 46 16.02 -61.67 11.10
N LEU A 47 15.91 -61.63 9.78
CA LEU A 47 16.05 -60.39 9.00
C LEU A 47 14.95 -59.38 9.33
N TYR A 48 13.69 -59.83 9.43
CA TYR A 48 12.58 -58.96 9.82
C TYR A 48 12.80 -58.33 11.21
N ARG A 49 13.29 -59.11 12.18
CA ARG A 49 13.62 -58.58 13.52
C ARG A 49 14.76 -57.57 13.47
N LEU A 50 15.79 -57.83 12.67
CA LEU A 50 16.90 -56.88 12.48
C LEU A 50 16.41 -55.56 11.87
N LEU A 51 15.61 -55.64 10.80
CA LEU A 51 14.99 -54.46 10.17
C LEU A 51 14.12 -53.68 11.15
N ASN A 52 13.30 -54.37 11.94
CA ASN A 52 12.46 -53.73 12.94
C ASN A 52 13.29 -52.99 14.00
N ASN A 53 14.40 -53.57 14.45
CA ASN A 53 15.31 -52.90 15.38
C ASN A 53 15.96 -51.65 14.75
N VAL A 54 16.33 -51.72 13.47
CA VAL A 54 16.84 -50.57 12.72
C VAL A 54 15.78 -49.46 12.64
N PHE A 55 14.53 -49.79 12.31
CA PHE A 55 13.44 -48.81 12.26
C PHE A 55 13.16 -48.16 13.62
N ILE A 56 13.17 -48.94 14.70
CA ILE A 56 13.00 -48.42 16.06
C ILE A 56 14.13 -47.47 16.43
N SER A 57 15.39 -47.86 16.18
CA SER A 57 16.55 -47.01 16.46
C SER A 57 16.54 -45.74 15.60
N MET A 58 16.21 -45.86 14.32
CA MET A 58 16.10 -44.71 13.42
C MET A 58 14.98 -43.76 13.84
N HIS A 59 13.82 -44.28 14.26
CA HIS A 59 12.72 -43.46 14.78
C HIS A 59 13.17 -42.65 16.00
N ALA A 60 13.84 -43.28 16.97
CA ALA A 60 14.34 -42.60 18.16
C ALA A 60 15.38 -41.52 17.81
N ASN A 61 16.35 -41.86 16.96
CA ASN A 61 17.39 -40.91 16.54
C ASN A 61 16.82 -39.71 15.79
N LEU A 62 15.75 -39.90 15.00
CA LEU A 62 15.08 -38.82 14.30
C LEU A 62 14.29 -37.92 15.26
N GLU A 63 13.67 -38.47 16.31
CA GLU A 63 13.04 -37.66 17.36
C GLU A 63 14.07 -36.79 18.08
N GLU A 64 15.16 -37.39 18.52
CA GLU A 64 16.24 -36.68 19.22
C GLU A 64 16.88 -35.61 18.33
N GLY A 65 17.29 -35.97 17.10
CA GLY A 65 17.91 -35.02 16.17
C GLY A 65 16.97 -33.88 15.75
N PHE A 66 15.66 -34.13 15.66
CA PHE A 66 14.69 -33.07 15.40
C PHE A 66 14.58 -32.11 16.59
N ASP A 67 14.52 -32.63 17.81
CA ASP A 67 14.45 -31.83 19.02
C ASP A 67 15.73 -30.96 19.18
N GLU A 68 16.91 -31.52 18.89
CA GLU A 68 18.19 -30.80 18.87
C GLU A 68 18.20 -29.66 17.83
N LEU A 69 17.81 -29.94 16.58
CA LEU A 69 17.73 -28.93 15.52
C LEU A 69 16.73 -27.81 15.86
N CYS A 70 15.60 -28.15 16.49
CA CYS A 70 14.62 -27.16 16.92
C CYS A 70 15.16 -26.26 18.04
N GLN A 71 15.95 -26.82 18.96
CA GLN A 71 16.62 -26.05 20.02
C GLN A 71 17.72 -25.15 19.45
N GLU A 72 18.61 -25.69 18.61
CA GLU A 72 19.70 -24.96 17.96
C GLU A 72 19.15 -23.80 17.12
N GLY A 73 18.11 -24.07 16.32
CA GLY A 73 17.45 -23.08 15.48
C GLY A 73 16.54 -22.10 16.24
N GLN A 74 16.42 -22.22 17.57
CA GLN A 74 15.51 -21.43 18.40
C GLN A 74 14.07 -21.40 17.83
N VAL A 75 13.62 -22.52 17.27
CA VAL A 75 12.34 -22.62 16.54
C VAL A 75 11.16 -22.26 17.44
N ALA A 76 11.20 -22.67 18.71
CA ALA A 76 10.19 -22.30 19.70
C ALA A 76 10.06 -20.78 19.83
N THR A 77 11.18 -20.07 20.03
CA THR A 77 11.20 -18.61 20.13
C THR A 77 10.73 -17.93 18.85
N ALA A 78 11.09 -18.45 17.68
CA ALA A 78 10.61 -17.91 16.41
C ALA A 78 9.09 -18.08 16.25
N LEU A 79 8.55 -19.24 16.61
CA LEU A 79 7.11 -19.51 16.57
C LEU A 79 6.32 -18.71 17.61
N ASP A 80 6.90 -18.47 18.78
CA ASP A 80 6.32 -17.60 19.81
C ASP A 80 6.22 -16.16 19.30
N LYS A 81 7.29 -15.61 18.72
CA LYS A 81 7.27 -14.26 18.09
C LYS A 81 6.23 -14.14 16.98
N ILE A 82 6.10 -15.17 16.13
CA ILE A 82 5.04 -15.22 15.11
C ILE A 82 3.66 -15.21 15.78
N GLY A 83 3.51 -15.91 16.90
CA GLY A 83 2.30 -15.88 17.71
C GLY A 83 1.96 -14.49 18.20
N ASP A 84 2.94 -13.80 18.78
CA ASP A 84 2.80 -12.44 19.27
C ASP A 84 2.40 -11.47 18.14
N PHE A 85 3.04 -11.56 16.96
CA PHE A 85 2.70 -10.71 15.81
C PHE A 85 1.28 -10.96 15.27
N VAL A 86 0.84 -12.23 15.24
CA VAL A 86 -0.52 -12.56 14.81
C VAL A 86 -1.56 -12.05 15.81
N GLU A 87 -1.26 -12.14 17.10
CA GLU A 87 -2.12 -11.60 18.15
C GLU A 87 -2.15 -10.06 18.09
N GLU A 88 -1.00 -9.41 17.96
CA GLU A 88 -0.87 -7.95 17.80
C GLU A 88 -1.67 -7.47 16.59
N GLN A 89 -1.55 -8.12 15.42
CA GLN A 89 -2.38 -7.79 14.26
C GLN A 89 -3.88 -7.98 14.51
N SER A 90 -4.27 -9.03 15.25
CA SER A 90 -5.68 -9.27 15.54
C SER A 90 -6.28 -8.23 16.49
N LEU A 91 -5.45 -7.63 17.34
CA LEU A 91 -5.83 -6.58 18.28
C LEU A 91 -5.71 -5.17 17.66
N ASP A 92 -4.90 -5.01 16.62
CA ASP A 92 -4.82 -3.77 15.85
C ASP A 92 -6.07 -3.60 14.98
N VAL A 93 -7.14 -3.10 15.61
CA VAL A 93 -8.40 -2.72 14.98
C VAL A 93 -8.17 -1.75 13.81
N LEU A 94 -7.08 -0.97 13.81
CA LEU A 94 -6.74 -0.02 12.74
C LEU A 94 -6.09 -0.68 11.52
N SER A 95 -5.62 -1.92 11.63
CA SER A 95 -5.07 -2.70 10.49
C SER A 95 -6.15 -3.38 9.66
N SER A 96 -7.30 -3.67 10.27
CA SER A 96 -8.39 -4.46 9.64
C SER A 96 -9.38 -3.63 8.80
N ASP A 97 -9.41 -2.31 8.98
CA ASP A 97 -10.26 -1.40 8.23
C ASP A 97 -9.40 -0.33 7.57
N ASN A 98 -9.29 -0.34 6.24
CA ASN A 98 -9.29 0.76 5.25
C ASN A 98 -8.68 2.15 5.57
N ASN A 99 -7.99 2.35 6.68
CA ASN A 99 -7.67 3.66 7.23
C ASN A 99 -6.59 4.37 6.42
N SER A 100 -5.66 3.64 5.78
CA SER A 100 -4.63 4.30 4.96
C SER A 100 -5.19 4.90 3.67
N PHE A 101 -6.16 4.24 3.03
CA PHE A 101 -6.68 4.73 1.75
C PHE A 101 -7.71 5.85 1.97
N GLU A 102 -8.64 5.66 2.89
CA GLU A 102 -9.70 6.63 3.16
C GLU A 102 -9.16 7.91 3.81
N GLU A 103 -8.14 7.81 4.69
CA GLU A 103 -7.49 8.99 5.26
C GLU A 103 -6.70 9.79 4.21
N VAL A 104 -5.99 9.10 3.30
CA VAL A 104 -5.28 9.73 2.17
C VAL A 104 -6.27 10.40 1.22
N GLU A 105 -7.39 9.75 0.92
CA GLU A 105 -8.44 10.31 0.07
C GLU A 105 -9.07 11.55 0.71
N GLN A 106 -9.42 11.50 2.00
CA GLN A 106 -9.96 12.65 2.75
C GLN A 106 -8.97 13.82 2.78
N LYS A 107 -7.68 13.56 3.01
CA LYS A 107 -6.65 14.59 3.01
C LYS A 107 -6.45 15.21 1.63
N MET A 108 -6.47 14.39 0.57
CA MET A 108 -6.39 14.86 -0.81
C MET A 108 -7.62 15.70 -1.20
N LEU A 109 -8.83 15.31 -0.77
CA LEU A 109 -10.06 16.05 -1.00
C LEU A 109 -10.03 17.43 -0.33
N ARG A 110 -9.56 17.51 0.93
CA ARG A 110 -9.39 18.80 1.62
C ARG A 110 -8.41 19.71 0.90
N LEU A 111 -7.23 19.21 0.52
CA LEU A 111 -6.24 20.00 -0.21
C LEU A 111 -6.77 20.50 -1.57
N LYS A 112 -7.51 19.66 -2.30
CA LYS A 112 -8.16 20.06 -3.55
C LYS A 112 -9.21 21.15 -3.32
N LYS A 113 -10.04 21.01 -2.29
CA LYS A 113 -11.06 21.99 -1.94
C LYS A 113 -10.45 23.35 -1.59
N ASP A 114 -9.45 23.36 -0.71
CA ASP A 114 -8.76 24.60 -0.29
C ASP A 114 -8.08 25.29 -1.49
N GLY A 115 -7.48 24.50 -2.39
CA GLY A 115 -6.90 25.00 -3.64
C GLY A 115 -7.93 25.63 -4.58
N ILE A 116 -9.10 25.01 -4.73
CA ILE A 116 -10.21 25.57 -5.53
C ILE A 116 -10.71 26.87 -4.91
N GLU A 117 -10.91 26.92 -3.59
CA GLU A 117 -11.37 28.13 -2.89
C GLU A 117 -10.36 29.28 -3.04
N TYR A 118 -9.07 29.00 -2.92
CA TYR A 118 -8.01 29.99 -3.13
C TYR A 118 -8.00 30.53 -4.57
N LEU A 119 -8.08 29.66 -5.57
CA LEU A 119 -8.10 30.05 -6.98
C LEU A 119 -9.35 30.85 -7.32
N ALA A 120 -10.52 30.44 -6.83
CA ALA A 120 -11.78 31.17 -7.01
C ALA A 120 -11.72 32.57 -6.39
N GLY A 121 -11.18 32.69 -5.18
CA GLY A 121 -10.97 33.99 -4.53
C GLY A 121 -9.99 34.89 -5.28
N SER A 122 -8.95 34.31 -5.87
CA SER A 122 -7.96 35.05 -6.68
C SER A 122 -8.56 35.51 -8.01
N LEU A 123 -9.36 34.66 -8.66
CA LEU A 123 -10.05 34.99 -9.92
C LEU A 123 -11.03 36.14 -9.71
N LYS A 124 -11.81 36.11 -8.62
CA LYS A 124 -12.75 37.18 -8.27
C LYS A 124 -12.06 38.54 -8.13
N LYS A 125 -10.89 38.60 -7.46
CA LYS A 125 -10.11 39.84 -7.31
C LYS A 125 -9.62 40.38 -8.65
N VAL A 126 -9.17 39.49 -9.55
CA VAL A 126 -8.73 39.88 -10.89
C VAL A 126 -9.91 40.40 -11.72
N GLU A 127 -11.08 39.77 -11.60
CA GLU A 127 -12.30 40.19 -12.29
C GLU A 127 -12.79 41.57 -11.81
N GLU A 128 -12.80 41.81 -10.50
CA GLU A 128 -13.10 43.12 -9.91
C GLU A 128 -12.15 44.20 -10.44
N SER A 129 -10.84 43.94 -10.40
CA SER A 129 -9.83 44.88 -10.93
C SER A 129 -9.99 45.14 -12.42
N ASN A 130 -10.31 44.12 -13.22
CA ASN A 130 -10.53 44.27 -14.65
C ASN A 130 -11.79 45.10 -14.95
N ASN A 131 -12.86 44.92 -14.18
CA ASN A 131 -14.07 45.71 -14.30
C ASN A 131 -13.83 47.19 -13.96
N ASP A 132 -13.09 47.47 -12.87
CA ASP A 132 -12.70 48.83 -12.51
C ASP A 132 -11.87 49.49 -13.61
N MET A 133 -10.92 48.74 -14.18
CA MET A 133 -10.07 49.24 -15.24
C MET A 133 -10.87 49.50 -16.53
N LYS A 134 -11.82 48.63 -16.86
CA LYS A 134 -12.75 48.82 -17.98
C LYS A 134 -13.63 50.06 -17.79
N ALA A 135 -14.16 50.28 -16.59
CA ALA A 135 -14.96 51.46 -16.26
C ALA A 135 -14.13 52.75 -16.41
N ARG A 136 -12.86 52.75 -15.98
CA ARG A 136 -11.94 53.88 -16.18
C ARG A 136 -11.68 54.15 -17.66
N ILE A 137 -11.49 53.10 -18.47
CA ILE A 137 -11.31 53.23 -19.92
C ILE A 137 -12.56 53.83 -20.58
N GLU A 138 -13.77 53.41 -20.18
CA GLU A 138 -15.02 53.97 -20.71
C GLU A 138 -15.23 55.44 -20.33
N LEU A 139 -14.87 55.84 -19.11
CA LEU A 139 -14.90 57.25 -18.70
C LEU A 139 -13.98 58.11 -19.55
N LEU A 140 -12.72 57.68 -19.73
CA LEU A 140 -11.75 58.40 -20.56
C LEU A 140 -12.22 58.51 -22.02
N LYS A 141 -12.84 57.47 -22.58
CA LYS A 141 -13.43 57.52 -23.93
C LYS A 141 -14.59 58.51 -24.06
N LYS A 142 -15.35 58.74 -23.01
CA LYS A 142 -16.43 59.75 -22.99
C LYS A 142 -15.89 61.16 -22.79
N GLU A 143 -14.81 61.30 -22.01
CA GLU A 143 -14.14 62.57 -21.78
C GLU A 143 -13.36 63.03 -23.03
N GLU A 144 -12.87 62.07 -23.82
CA GLU A 144 -12.36 62.25 -25.18
C GLU A 144 -13.52 62.42 -26.20
N ASP A 145 -14.57 63.16 -25.83
CA ASP A 145 -15.58 63.63 -26.77
C ASP A 145 -14.93 64.70 -27.67
N LEU A 146 -14.36 64.21 -28.77
CA LEU A 146 -13.73 64.96 -29.87
C LEU A 146 -14.65 66.02 -30.49
N THR A 147 -15.90 66.15 -30.04
CA THR A 147 -16.88 67.16 -30.42
C THR A 147 -16.45 68.57 -29.98
N ALA A 148 -15.98 68.73 -28.74
CA ALA A 148 -15.52 70.03 -28.25
C ALA A 148 -14.23 70.51 -28.95
N ALA A 149 -13.30 69.57 -29.20
CA ALA A 149 -12.08 69.85 -29.95
C ALA A 149 -12.37 70.16 -31.43
N ARG A 150 -13.30 69.44 -32.05
CA ARG A 150 -13.74 69.66 -33.44
C ARG A 150 -14.45 71.00 -33.61
N ASP A 151 -15.27 71.43 -32.65
CA ASP A 151 -15.93 72.74 -32.68
C ASP A 151 -14.94 73.91 -32.55
N LEU A 152 -13.91 73.77 -31.70
CA LEU A 152 -12.85 74.78 -31.62
C LEU A 152 -12.02 74.85 -32.91
N VAL A 153 -11.67 73.71 -33.50
CA VAL A 153 -10.95 73.65 -34.79
C VAL A 153 -11.79 74.28 -35.91
N ASN A 154 -13.09 74.00 -35.96
CA ASN A 154 -14.01 74.60 -36.93
C ASN A 154 -14.11 76.12 -36.75
N LYS A 155 -14.21 76.63 -35.51
CA LYS A 155 -14.22 78.07 -35.25
C LYS A 155 -12.91 78.74 -35.66
N VAL A 156 -11.77 78.12 -35.35
CA VAL A 156 -10.44 78.65 -35.71
C VAL A 156 -10.26 78.69 -37.23
N THR A 157 -10.68 77.65 -37.95
CA THR A 157 -10.64 77.66 -39.43
C THR A 157 -11.56 78.72 -40.04
N GLN A 158 -12.72 78.98 -39.42
CA GLN A 158 -13.64 80.04 -39.83
C GLN A 158 -13.08 81.44 -39.58
N TRP A 159 -12.38 81.66 -38.46
CA TRP A 159 -11.70 82.92 -38.17
C TRP A 159 -10.53 83.16 -39.12
N ASN A 160 -9.74 82.13 -39.40
CA ASN A 160 -8.57 82.25 -40.28
C ASN A 160 -8.98 82.59 -41.73
N SER A 161 -10.12 82.08 -42.18
CA SER A 161 -10.71 82.45 -43.47
C SER A 161 -11.30 83.87 -43.46
N ALA A 162 -11.94 84.31 -42.37
CA ALA A 162 -12.41 85.69 -42.21
C ALA A 162 -11.26 86.72 -42.17
N CYS A 163 -10.14 86.40 -41.51
CA CYS A 163 -8.96 87.26 -41.48
C CYS A 163 -8.25 87.33 -42.84
N ARG A 164 -8.21 86.24 -43.62
CA ARG A 164 -7.68 86.27 -44.99
C ARG A 164 -8.51 87.16 -45.92
N ASN A 165 -9.83 87.13 -45.80
CA ASN A 165 -10.72 87.93 -46.65
C ASN A 165 -10.70 89.44 -46.30
N ASN A 166 -10.21 89.82 -45.12
CA ASN A 166 -10.06 91.23 -44.71
C ASN A 166 -8.70 91.86 -45.09
N ASN A 167 -7.81 91.10 -45.71
CA ASN A 167 -6.51 91.59 -46.22
C ASN A 167 -6.50 91.83 -47.74
N ASP A 168 -7.63 91.66 -48.43
CA ASP A 168 -7.80 91.86 -49.88
C ASP A 168 -8.82 92.98 -50.23
N VAL A 169 -8.83 94.09 -49.46
CA VAL A 169 -9.51 95.35 -49.83
C VAL A 169 -8.59 96.54 -49.62
#